data_AF-A0A6A5T9P5-F1
#
_entry.id   AF-A0A6A5T9P5-F1
#
_cell.length_a   1.000
_cell.length_b   1.000
_cell.length_c   1.000
_cell.angle_alpha   90.00
_cell.angle_beta   90.00
_cell.angle_gamma   90.00
#
_symmetry.space_group_name_H-M   'P 1'
#
loop_
_entity.id
_entity.type
_entity.pdbx_description
1 polymer ?
#
loop_
_entity_poly.entity_id
_entity_poly.type
_entity_poly.pdbx_seq_one_letter_code
_entity_poly.pdbx_strand_id
1 'polypeptide(L)'
;MKSPIVEVVVGTGENRTTYSAHQAVLIKAPVFAEQVEAFAPGSARQIIMSDVDTDAMGSVIEYLYTGEYFPKKTTSARDAPLEKDPRLPPSDDEGLGLLVHARIYTLADRLQLPNLKSLAHSKIHRTASTAKGELAYARYVYKESNPEDNTIRKPVAAFWATRSFSLRHEAEPEFRAMCLEFPQFSYDVLQLVLDQHEKGRGRGGDGDTTHRGPAVVPGSSRKRARVSQV
;
A
#
# COMPACT_ATOMS: atom_id res chain seq x y z
N MET A 1 18.76 36.24 -5.51
CA MET A 1 19.45 35.08 -6.13
C MET A 1 18.47 34.32 -7.01
N LYS A 2 18.87 33.87 -8.20
CA LYS A 2 18.06 32.97 -9.04
C LYS A 2 18.40 31.53 -8.68
N SER A 3 17.41 30.73 -8.30
CA SER A 3 17.62 29.28 -8.10
C SER A 3 17.88 28.64 -9.48
N PRO A 4 18.97 27.87 -9.66
CA PRO A 4 19.17 27.11 -10.89
C PRO A 4 18.03 26.13 -11.15
N ILE A 5 17.82 25.77 -12.41
CA ILE A 5 16.91 24.69 -12.81
C ILE A 5 17.69 23.38 -12.85
N VAL A 6 17.07 22.32 -12.36
CA VAL A 6 17.53 20.93 -12.41
C VAL A 6 16.44 20.13 -13.11
N GLU A 7 16.83 19.19 -13.97
CA GLU A 7 15.91 18.31 -14.67
C GLU A 7 15.79 16.97 -13.93
N VAL A 8 14.57 16.57 -13.59
CA VAL A 8 14.28 15.25 -13.02
C VAL A 8 13.73 14.38 -14.15
N VAL A 9 14.52 13.42 -14.60
CA VAL A 9 14.18 12.49 -15.68
C VAL A 9 13.61 11.21 -15.07
N VAL A 10 12.38 10.88 -15.44
CA VAL A 10 11.57 9.81 -14.84
C VAL A 10 11.08 8.85 -15.92
N GLY A 11 10.90 7.58 -15.56
CA GLY A 11 10.40 6.56 -16.48
C GLY A 11 11.41 6.11 -17.54
N THR A 12 10.96 5.24 -18.44
CA THR A 12 11.75 4.67 -19.53
C THR A 12 10.94 4.57 -20.82
N GLY A 13 11.63 4.48 -21.96
CA GLY A 13 11.00 4.32 -23.27
C GLY A 13 9.99 5.43 -23.59
N GLU A 14 8.80 5.05 -24.03
CA GLU A 14 7.70 5.96 -24.35
C GLU A 14 7.11 6.66 -23.12
N ASN A 15 7.30 6.10 -21.92
CA ASN A 15 6.85 6.68 -20.66
C ASN A 15 7.92 7.56 -20.00
N ARG A 16 8.98 7.94 -20.72
CA ARG A 16 10.02 8.83 -20.18
C ARG A 16 9.52 10.28 -20.17
N THR A 17 9.55 10.93 -19.01
CA THR A 17 9.19 12.34 -18.82
C THR A 17 10.32 13.10 -18.12
N THR A 18 10.53 14.36 -18.50
CA THR A 18 11.48 15.26 -17.83
C THR A 18 10.73 16.39 -17.15
N TYR A 19 10.95 16.55 -15.84
CA TYR A 19 10.41 17.65 -15.05
C TYR A 19 11.52 18.68 -14.77
N SER A 20 11.38 19.88 -15.29
CA SER A 20 12.28 21.00 -14.97
C SER A 20 11.80 21.72 -13.71
N ALA A 21 12.59 21.69 -12.63
CA ALA A 21 12.24 22.31 -11.36
C ALA A 21 13.39 23.13 -10.77
N HIS A 22 13.05 24.09 -9.91
CA HIS A 22 14.05 24.89 -9.21
C HIS A 22 14.81 24.02 -8.21
N GLN A 23 16.15 24.10 -8.21
CA GLN A 23 17.00 23.41 -7.23
C GLN A 23 16.53 23.66 -5.80
N ALA A 24 16.22 24.91 -5.43
CA ALA A 24 15.73 25.28 -4.10
C ALA A 24 14.43 24.57 -3.68
N VAL A 25 13.67 24.04 -4.64
CA VAL A 25 12.46 23.27 -4.39
C VAL A 25 12.79 21.78 -4.27
N LEU A 26 13.65 21.25 -5.14
CA LEU A 26 14.04 19.84 -5.12
C LEU A 26 14.79 19.46 -3.84
N ILE A 27 15.71 20.31 -3.36
CA ILE A 27 16.50 20.04 -2.16
C ILE A 27 15.68 19.99 -0.86
N LYS A 28 14.38 20.32 -0.90
CA LYS A 28 13.47 20.03 0.22
C LYS A 28 13.30 18.53 0.45
N ALA A 29 13.53 17.71 -0.58
CA ALA A 29 13.65 16.26 -0.44
C ALA A 29 15.12 15.91 -0.15
N PRO A 30 15.44 15.28 1.00
CA PRO A 30 16.82 14.93 1.36
C PRO A 30 17.57 14.16 0.28
N VAL A 31 16.91 13.17 -0.34
CA VAL A 31 17.52 12.35 -1.40
C VAL A 31 17.85 13.15 -2.66
N PHE A 32 17.09 14.19 -2.97
CA PHE A 32 17.44 15.11 -4.07
C PHE A 32 18.54 16.10 -3.66
N ALA A 33 18.60 16.52 -2.39
CA ALA A 33 19.70 17.35 -1.90
C ALA A 33 21.05 16.66 -2.08
N GLU A 34 21.16 15.40 -1.66
CA GLU A 34 22.37 14.57 -1.83
C GLU A 34 22.78 14.45 -3.30
N GLN A 35 21.82 14.19 -4.20
CA GLN A 35 22.10 14.06 -5.63
C GLN A 35 22.53 15.39 -6.28
N VAL A 36 21.93 16.50 -5.86
CA VAL A 36 22.29 17.84 -6.33
C VAL A 36 23.70 18.22 -5.87
N GLU A 37 24.08 17.87 -4.63
CA GLU A 37 25.42 18.11 -4.10
C GLU A 37 26.49 17.30 -4.85
N ALA A 38 26.12 16.13 -5.36
CA ALA A 38 27.01 15.26 -6.15
C ALA A 38 27.24 15.73 -7.60
N PHE A 39 26.61 16.81 -8.06
CA PHE A 39 26.81 17.31 -9.42
C PHE A 39 28.25 17.81 -9.64
N ALA A 40 28.88 17.31 -10.70
CA ALA A 40 30.21 17.74 -11.08
C ALA A 40 30.18 19.19 -11.65
N PRO A 41 31.22 20.00 -11.41
CA PRO A 41 31.33 21.32 -12.02
C PRO A 41 31.24 21.24 -13.56
N GLY A 42 30.27 21.94 -14.15
CA GLY A 42 30.07 21.97 -15.61
C GLY A 42 29.28 20.80 -16.20
N SER A 43 28.80 19.84 -15.39
CA SER A 43 27.91 18.77 -15.89
C SER A 43 26.47 19.24 -16.06
N ALA A 44 25.69 18.48 -16.84
CA ALA A 44 24.25 18.64 -16.88
C ALA A 44 23.65 18.41 -15.49
N ARG A 45 22.72 19.27 -15.07
CA ARG A 45 22.06 19.22 -13.77
C ARG A 45 20.83 18.31 -13.88
N GLN A 46 21.06 17.01 -13.86
CA GLN A 46 20.02 16.01 -14.05
C GLN A 46 19.99 15.00 -12.91
N ILE A 47 18.77 14.71 -12.42
CA ILE A 47 18.45 13.61 -11.53
C ILE A 47 17.73 12.56 -12.36
N ILE A 48 18.18 11.30 -12.33
CA ILE A 48 17.60 10.21 -13.12
C ILE A 48 16.93 9.19 -12.18
N MET A 49 15.62 9.00 -12.35
CA MET A 49 14.80 8.03 -11.63
C MET A 49 13.94 7.23 -12.60
N SER A 50 14.60 6.36 -13.38
CA SER A 50 13.97 5.63 -14.49
C SER A 50 12.91 4.62 -14.05
N ASP A 51 12.94 4.17 -12.80
CA ASP A 51 12.02 3.19 -12.23
C ASP A 51 10.78 3.82 -11.57
N VAL A 52 10.69 5.15 -11.54
CA VAL A 52 9.58 5.87 -10.91
C VAL A 52 8.46 6.15 -11.92
N ASP A 53 7.22 6.06 -11.43
CA ASP A 53 6.01 6.45 -12.17
C ASP A 53 5.98 7.97 -12.41
N THR A 54 5.69 8.37 -13.65
CA THR A 54 5.73 9.78 -14.05
C THR A 54 4.72 10.62 -13.28
N ASP A 55 3.48 10.17 -13.17
CA ASP A 55 2.42 10.92 -12.49
C ASP A 55 2.69 11.06 -10.98
N ALA A 56 3.25 10.02 -10.37
CA ALA A 56 3.70 10.07 -8.98
C ALA A 56 4.81 11.11 -8.79
N MET A 57 5.82 11.17 -9.68
CA MET A 57 6.84 12.22 -9.59
C MET A 57 6.27 13.61 -9.83
N GLY A 58 5.37 13.77 -10.79
CA GLY A 58 4.66 15.03 -11.03
C GLY A 58 3.96 15.52 -9.75
N SER A 59 3.29 14.61 -9.04
CA SER A 59 2.62 14.90 -7.76
C SER A 59 3.60 15.23 -6.63
N VAL A 60 4.75 14.54 -6.56
CA VAL A 60 5.83 14.90 -5.62
C VAL A 60 6.32 16.31 -5.89
N ILE A 61 6.58 16.67 -7.15
CA ILE A 61 7.07 18.00 -7.51
C ILE A 61 6.01 19.06 -7.17
N GLU A 62 4.73 18.82 -7.49
CA GLU A 62 3.62 19.71 -7.06
C GLU A 62 3.63 19.90 -5.53
N TYR A 63 3.79 18.83 -4.77
CA TYR A 63 3.89 18.88 -3.31
C TYR A 63 5.10 19.71 -2.83
N LEU A 64 6.28 19.55 -3.44
CA LEU A 64 7.46 20.32 -3.05
C LEU A 64 7.26 21.83 -3.27
N TYR A 65 6.43 22.23 -4.25
CA TYR A 65 6.05 23.63 -4.45
C TYR A 65 4.95 24.10 -3.49
N THR A 66 3.90 23.31 -3.30
CA THR A 66 2.63 23.80 -2.74
C THR A 66 2.28 23.21 -1.38
N GLY A 67 2.95 22.15 -0.95
CA GLY A 67 2.61 21.37 0.24
C GLY A 67 1.41 20.42 0.04
N GLU A 68 0.91 20.30 -1.19
CA GLU A 68 -0.26 19.50 -1.54
C GLU A 68 -0.11 18.92 -2.96
N TYR A 69 -0.92 17.92 -3.31
CA TYR A 69 -0.98 17.37 -4.66
C TYR A 69 -2.42 17.02 -5.06
N PHE A 70 -2.73 16.93 -6.33
CA PHE A 70 -4.09 16.58 -6.77
C PHE A 70 -4.41 15.08 -6.58
N PRO A 71 -5.65 14.69 -6.19
CA PRO A 71 -6.76 15.52 -5.73
C PRO A 71 -6.51 16.11 -4.34
N LYS A 72 -6.83 17.39 -4.15
CA LYS A 72 -6.55 18.11 -2.89
C LYS A 72 -7.64 17.84 -1.86
N LYS A 73 -7.34 18.07 -0.58
CA LYS A 73 -8.39 18.15 0.43
C LYS A 73 -9.21 19.41 0.18
N THR A 74 -10.53 19.27 0.19
CA THR A 74 -11.47 20.40 -0.03
C THR A 74 -11.37 21.49 1.05
N THR A 75 -10.89 21.14 2.24
CA THR A 75 -10.60 22.07 3.34
C THR A 75 -9.39 21.60 4.15
N SER A 76 -8.90 22.42 5.09
CA SER A 76 -7.84 22.05 6.04
C SER A 76 -8.29 21.12 7.16
N ALA A 77 -9.60 20.83 7.26
CA ALA A 77 -10.13 19.94 8.28
C ALA A 77 -9.54 18.55 8.12
N ARG A 78 -9.30 17.87 9.26
CA ARG A 78 -8.71 16.52 9.27
C ARG A 78 -9.50 15.61 8.34
N ASP A 79 -10.81 15.58 8.45
CA ASP A 79 -11.69 14.61 7.78
C ASP A 79 -12.28 15.15 6.46
N ALA A 80 -11.69 16.22 5.90
CA ALA A 80 -12.15 16.82 4.66
C ALA A 80 -12.12 15.79 3.50
N PRO A 81 -13.17 15.73 2.66
CA PRO A 81 -13.16 14.92 1.46
C PRO A 81 -12.15 15.45 0.45
N LEU A 82 -11.76 14.59 -0.49
CA LEU A 82 -10.91 14.95 -1.62
C LEU A 82 -11.73 15.61 -2.72
N GLU A 83 -11.09 16.50 -3.47
CA GLU A 83 -11.62 16.99 -4.75
C GLU A 83 -11.94 15.80 -5.68
N LYS A 84 -12.99 15.95 -6.48
CA LYS A 84 -13.35 14.92 -7.46
C LYS A 84 -12.32 14.90 -8.58
N ASP A 85 -11.72 13.74 -8.81
CA ASP A 85 -10.90 13.51 -9.99
C ASP A 85 -11.79 13.15 -11.20
N PRO A 86 -11.88 14.02 -12.23
CA PRO A 86 -12.69 13.74 -13.41
C PRO A 86 -12.12 12.61 -14.28
N ARG A 87 -10.88 12.17 -14.04
CA ARG A 87 -10.24 11.07 -14.76
C ARG A 87 -10.63 9.70 -14.22
N LEU A 88 -11.17 9.64 -13.00
CA LEU A 88 -11.57 8.38 -12.39
C LEU A 88 -12.94 7.92 -12.90
N PRO A 89 -13.11 6.62 -13.18
CA PRO A 89 -14.41 6.06 -13.54
C PRO A 89 -15.38 6.12 -12.34
N PRO A 90 -16.70 6.05 -12.57
CA PRO A 90 -17.69 6.00 -11.49
C PRO A 90 -17.53 4.77 -10.57
N SER A 91 -17.08 3.65 -11.13
CA SER A 91 -16.71 2.42 -10.42
C SER A 91 -15.24 2.13 -10.67
N ASP A 92 -14.42 2.21 -9.64
CA ASP A 92 -12.96 2.07 -9.75
C ASP A 92 -12.51 0.63 -9.44
N ASP A 93 -12.80 -0.28 -10.36
CA ASP A 93 -12.41 -1.69 -10.25
C ASP A 93 -10.91 -1.93 -10.47
N GLU A 94 -10.21 -0.99 -11.10
CA GLU A 94 -8.77 -1.04 -11.32
C GLU A 94 -7.99 -0.39 -10.15
N GLY A 95 -8.68 0.26 -9.21
CA GLY A 95 -8.10 0.89 -8.04
C GLY A 95 -7.24 2.11 -8.39
N LEU A 96 -7.51 2.78 -9.51
CA LEU A 96 -6.74 3.93 -10.01
C LEU A 96 -6.59 5.03 -8.95
N GLY A 97 -7.67 5.36 -8.24
CA GLY A 97 -7.63 6.38 -7.20
C GLY A 97 -6.74 6.00 -6.03
N LEU A 98 -6.81 4.74 -5.57
CA LEU A 98 -5.97 4.24 -4.48
C LEU A 98 -4.50 4.16 -4.93
N LEU A 99 -4.25 3.69 -6.16
CA LEU A 99 -2.92 3.50 -6.72
C LEU A 99 -2.15 4.81 -6.88
N VAL A 100 -2.82 5.92 -7.21
CA VAL A 100 -2.19 7.25 -7.22
C VAL A 100 -1.56 7.54 -5.86
N HIS A 101 -2.33 7.42 -4.78
CA HIS A 101 -1.83 7.73 -3.45
C HIS A 101 -0.81 6.68 -2.95
N ALA A 102 -0.97 5.41 -3.30
CA ALA A 102 -0.04 4.35 -2.94
C ALA A 102 1.35 4.56 -3.56
N ARG A 103 1.41 4.95 -4.84
CA ARG A 103 2.67 5.28 -5.54
C ARG A 103 3.36 6.48 -4.94
N ILE A 104 2.58 7.51 -4.57
CA ILE A 104 3.12 8.69 -3.91
C ILE A 104 3.61 8.35 -2.49
N TYR A 105 2.91 7.48 -1.76
CA TYR A 105 3.32 7.03 -0.42
C TYR A 105 4.68 6.32 -0.45
N THR A 106 4.87 5.35 -1.35
CA THR A 106 6.13 4.61 -1.49
C THR A 106 7.26 5.51 -2.00
N LEU A 107 6.98 6.39 -2.95
CA LEU A 107 7.96 7.36 -3.45
C LEU A 107 8.34 8.40 -2.38
N ALA A 108 7.40 8.85 -1.57
CA ALA A 108 7.66 9.75 -0.46
C ALA A 108 8.58 9.12 0.60
N ASP A 109 8.41 7.82 0.87
CA ASP A 109 9.34 7.08 1.73
C ASP A 109 10.75 7.06 1.14
N ARG A 110 10.88 6.68 -0.14
CA ARG A 110 12.16 6.63 -0.85
C ARG A 110 12.84 8.00 -0.91
N LEU A 111 12.09 9.09 -1.05
CA LEU A 111 12.60 10.46 -1.08
C LEU A 111 12.76 11.08 0.30
N GLN A 112 12.46 10.35 1.38
CA GLN A 112 12.52 10.81 2.77
C GLN A 112 11.66 12.06 3.03
N LEU A 113 10.42 12.03 2.54
CA LEU A 113 9.42 13.08 2.69
C LEU A 113 8.30 12.62 3.65
N PRO A 114 8.52 12.62 4.99
CA PRO A 114 7.57 12.06 5.95
C PRO A 114 6.20 12.77 5.95
N ASN A 115 6.18 14.07 5.70
CA ASN A 115 4.93 14.83 5.61
C ASN A 115 4.13 14.47 4.35
N LEU A 116 4.78 14.21 3.22
CA LEU A 116 4.12 13.72 2.02
C LEU A 116 3.62 12.28 2.20
N LYS A 117 4.44 11.43 2.85
CA LYS A 117 4.06 10.05 3.18
C LYS A 117 2.79 10.03 4.05
N SER A 118 2.75 10.87 5.09
CA SER A 118 1.59 11.05 5.96
C SER A 118 0.36 11.60 5.21
N LEU A 119 0.55 12.59 4.33
CA LEU A 119 -0.51 13.13 3.48
C LEU A 119 -1.09 12.06 2.55
N ALA A 120 -0.25 11.31 1.86
CA ALA A 120 -0.68 10.24 0.96
C ALA A 120 -1.45 9.15 1.71
N HIS A 121 -0.96 8.73 2.87
CA HIS A 121 -1.69 7.80 3.74
C HIS A 121 -3.07 8.34 4.14
N SER A 122 -3.15 9.62 4.52
CA SER A 122 -4.43 10.27 4.79
C SER A 122 -5.36 10.21 3.58
N LYS A 123 -4.86 10.46 2.36
CA LYS A 123 -5.72 10.42 1.16
C LYS A 123 -6.22 9.03 0.82
N ILE A 124 -5.41 7.97 1.01
CA ILE A 124 -5.83 6.57 0.82
C ILE A 124 -7.13 6.28 1.60
N HIS A 125 -7.21 6.67 2.88
CA HIS A 125 -8.42 6.45 3.71
C HIS A 125 -9.66 7.23 3.26
N ARG A 126 -9.52 8.17 2.33
CA ARG A 126 -10.62 9.01 1.80
C ARG A 126 -11.03 8.63 0.39
N THR A 127 -10.30 7.72 -0.24
CA THR A 127 -10.56 7.28 -1.60
C THR A 127 -11.57 6.15 -1.56
N ALA A 128 -12.68 6.33 -2.28
CA ALA A 128 -13.66 5.28 -2.48
C ALA A 128 -13.09 4.20 -3.41
N SER A 129 -13.49 2.95 -3.19
CA SER A 129 -12.94 1.79 -3.90
C SER A 129 -13.97 0.67 -3.98
N THR A 130 -13.79 -0.23 -4.94
CA THR A 130 -14.52 -1.50 -5.02
C THR A 130 -13.65 -2.65 -4.49
N ALA A 131 -14.24 -3.84 -4.32
CA ALA A 131 -13.50 -5.04 -3.91
C ALA A 131 -12.29 -5.32 -4.83
N LYS A 132 -12.47 -5.14 -6.14
CA LYS A 132 -11.43 -5.35 -7.14
C LYS A 132 -10.35 -4.26 -7.09
N GLY A 133 -10.77 -2.99 -6.94
CA GLY A 133 -9.83 -1.88 -6.77
C GLY A 133 -8.97 -2.03 -5.52
N GLU A 134 -9.55 -2.54 -4.42
CA GLU A 134 -8.82 -2.85 -3.18
C GLU A 134 -7.82 -3.99 -3.35
N LEU A 135 -8.09 -4.99 -4.20
CA LEU A 135 -7.10 -6.02 -4.54
C LEU A 135 -5.96 -5.46 -5.38
N ALA A 136 -6.26 -4.61 -6.36
CA ALA A 136 -5.23 -3.93 -7.15
C ALA A 136 -4.32 -3.07 -6.26
N TYR A 137 -4.92 -2.34 -5.32
CA TYR A 137 -4.21 -1.57 -4.30
C TYR A 137 -3.38 -2.46 -3.36
N ALA A 138 -3.96 -3.53 -2.81
CA ALA A 138 -3.27 -4.47 -1.94
C ALA A 138 -2.06 -5.09 -2.67
N ARG A 139 -2.24 -5.50 -3.92
CA ARG A 139 -1.17 -6.03 -4.77
C ARG A 139 -0.01 -5.05 -4.89
N TYR A 140 -0.30 -3.78 -5.16
CA TYR A 140 0.73 -2.74 -5.21
C TYR A 140 1.45 -2.59 -3.86
N VAL A 141 0.71 -2.49 -2.75
CA VAL A 141 1.28 -2.30 -1.41
C VAL A 141 2.23 -3.44 -1.05
N TYR A 142 1.83 -4.69 -1.24
CA TYR A 142 2.66 -5.84 -0.87
C TYR A 142 3.88 -6.03 -1.78
N LYS A 143 3.80 -5.55 -3.02
CA LYS A 143 4.91 -5.58 -3.98
C LYS A 143 5.93 -4.47 -3.75
N GLU A 144 5.47 -3.24 -3.50
CA GLU A 144 6.31 -2.03 -3.61
C GLU A 144 6.67 -1.39 -2.26
N SER A 145 5.96 -1.71 -1.17
CA SER A 145 6.27 -1.17 0.16
C SER A 145 7.20 -2.10 0.95
N ASN A 146 7.93 -1.54 1.93
CA ASN A 146 8.72 -2.32 2.88
C ASN A 146 7.82 -3.36 3.60
N PRO A 147 8.25 -4.63 3.70
CA PRO A 147 7.58 -5.67 4.49
C PRO A 147 7.16 -5.28 5.89
N GLU A 148 7.96 -4.44 6.56
CA GLU A 148 7.73 -4.00 7.93
C GLU A 148 6.89 -2.72 8.03
N ASP A 149 6.47 -2.12 6.91
CA ASP A 149 5.62 -0.92 6.90
C ASP A 149 4.16 -1.27 7.24
N ASN A 150 3.96 -1.54 8.53
CA ASN A 150 2.66 -1.82 9.12
C ASN A 150 1.68 -0.64 9.00
N THR A 151 2.14 0.58 8.73
CA THR A 151 1.26 1.76 8.59
C THR A 151 0.34 1.60 7.40
N ILE A 152 0.87 1.11 6.27
CA ILE A 152 0.08 0.89 5.05
C ILE A 152 -0.40 -0.57 4.91
N ARG A 153 0.35 -1.56 5.41
CA ARG A 153 -0.01 -2.99 5.27
C ARG A 153 -1.12 -3.45 6.21
N LYS A 154 -1.11 -2.99 7.47
CA LYS A 154 -2.12 -3.42 8.46
C LYS A 154 -3.54 -2.99 8.09
N PRO A 155 -3.80 -1.75 7.64
CA PRO A 155 -5.14 -1.37 7.16
C PRO A 155 -5.62 -2.22 5.98
N VAL A 156 -4.74 -2.53 5.03
CA VAL A 156 -5.06 -3.42 3.90
C VAL A 156 -5.49 -4.80 4.41
N ALA A 157 -4.68 -5.43 5.27
CA ALA A 157 -5.02 -6.74 5.81
C ALA A 157 -6.32 -6.71 6.64
N ALA A 158 -6.54 -5.64 7.42
CA ALA A 158 -7.75 -5.47 8.24
C ALA A 158 -9.02 -5.31 7.40
N PHE A 159 -8.94 -4.59 6.26
CA PHE A 159 -10.05 -4.45 5.32
C PHE A 159 -10.53 -5.82 4.85
N TRP A 160 -9.59 -6.69 4.46
CA TRP A 160 -9.91 -8.05 4.00
C TRP A 160 -10.30 -8.99 5.13
N ALA A 161 -9.68 -8.91 6.31
CA ALA A 161 -10.04 -9.74 7.45
C ALA A 161 -11.52 -9.54 7.86
N THR A 162 -11.96 -8.28 7.91
CA THR A 162 -13.33 -7.93 8.35
C THR A 162 -14.43 -8.19 7.33
N ARG A 163 -14.07 -8.28 6.04
CA ARG A 163 -15.03 -8.41 4.92
C ARG A 163 -14.76 -9.65 4.06
N SER A 164 -13.92 -10.57 4.55
CA SER A 164 -13.42 -11.73 3.81
C SER A 164 -14.54 -12.58 3.22
N PHE A 165 -15.65 -12.74 3.94
CA PHE A 165 -16.79 -13.51 3.45
C PHE A 165 -17.42 -12.88 2.20
N SER A 166 -17.81 -11.60 2.25
CA SER A 166 -18.50 -10.94 1.13
C SER A 166 -17.56 -10.69 -0.06
N LEU A 167 -16.38 -10.12 0.19
CA LEU A 167 -15.47 -9.71 -0.88
C LEU A 167 -14.87 -10.91 -1.63
N ARG A 168 -14.67 -12.04 -0.95
CA ARG A 168 -14.16 -13.25 -1.62
C ARG A 168 -15.14 -13.75 -2.67
N HIS A 169 -16.45 -13.68 -2.46
CA HIS A 169 -17.41 -14.13 -3.47
C HIS A 169 -17.45 -13.20 -4.69
N GLU A 170 -17.20 -11.90 -4.48
CA GLU A 170 -17.22 -10.89 -5.55
C GLU A 170 -15.94 -10.87 -6.41
N ALA A 171 -14.80 -11.29 -5.83
CA ALA A 171 -13.49 -11.22 -6.47
C ALA A 171 -12.63 -12.48 -6.19
N GLU A 172 -13.22 -13.67 -6.18
CA GLU A 172 -12.52 -14.92 -5.83
C GLU A 172 -11.28 -15.18 -6.70
N PRO A 173 -11.33 -15.04 -8.03
CA PRO A 173 -10.17 -15.26 -8.88
C PRO A 173 -9.00 -14.34 -8.53
N GLU A 174 -9.27 -13.05 -8.36
CA GLU A 174 -8.29 -12.01 -8.03
C GLU A 174 -7.74 -12.21 -6.62
N PHE A 175 -8.59 -12.54 -5.64
CA PHE A 175 -8.18 -12.82 -4.27
C PHE A 175 -7.28 -14.05 -4.20
N ARG A 176 -7.63 -15.13 -4.93
CA ARG A 176 -6.80 -16.33 -5.03
C ARG A 176 -5.45 -16.01 -5.67
N ALA A 177 -5.42 -15.23 -6.74
CA ALA A 177 -4.18 -14.80 -7.38
C ALA A 177 -3.30 -14.00 -6.39
N MET A 178 -3.89 -13.05 -5.66
CA MET A 178 -3.20 -12.26 -4.64
C MET A 178 -2.58 -13.14 -3.55
N CYS A 179 -3.31 -14.13 -3.05
CA CYS A 179 -2.81 -15.05 -2.02
C CYS A 179 -1.62 -15.88 -2.49
N LEU A 180 -1.61 -16.28 -3.76
CA LEU A 180 -0.54 -17.10 -4.35
C LEU A 180 0.68 -16.26 -4.73
N GLU A 181 0.49 -15.03 -5.19
CA GLU A 181 1.58 -14.13 -5.56
C GLU A 181 2.25 -13.51 -4.32
N PHE A 182 1.48 -13.18 -3.29
CA PHE A 182 1.97 -12.55 -2.05
C PHE A 182 1.55 -13.34 -0.80
N PRO A 183 2.25 -14.41 -0.43
CA PRO A 183 1.89 -15.23 0.75
C PRO A 183 1.80 -14.44 2.06
N GLN A 184 2.62 -13.39 2.22
CA GLN A 184 2.57 -12.51 3.40
C GLN A 184 1.21 -11.84 3.56
N PHE A 185 0.54 -11.46 2.47
CA PHE A 185 -0.82 -10.90 2.55
C PHE A 185 -1.79 -11.88 3.18
N SER A 186 -1.74 -13.15 2.76
CA SER A 186 -2.59 -14.21 3.33
C SER A 186 -2.32 -14.41 4.82
N TYR A 187 -1.04 -14.37 5.21
CA TYR A 187 -0.62 -14.49 6.60
C TYR A 187 -1.17 -13.34 7.45
N ASP A 188 -0.99 -12.09 6.99
CA ASP A 188 -1.44 -10.89 7.72
C ASP A 188 -2.96 -10.87 7.87
N VAL A 189 -3.70 -11.27 6.82
CA VAL A 189 -5.17 -11.40 6.87
C VAL A 189 -5.58 -12.50 7.85
N LEU A 190 -4.97 -13.68 7.77
CA LEU A 190 -5.30 -14.82 8.64
C LEU A 190 -5.02 -14.50 10.11
N GLN A 191 -3.89 -13.86 10.40
CA GLN A 191 -3.53 -13.46 11.76
C GLN A 191 -4.60 -12.53 12.35
N LEU A 192 -5.06 -11.53 11.59
CA LEU A 192 -6.12 -10.63 12.05
C LEU A 192 -7.46 -11.34 12.26
N VAL A 193 -7.81 -12.31 11.42
CA VAL A 193 -9.03 -13.12 11.59
C VAL A 193 -8.94 -13.98 12.87
N LEU A 194 -7.80 -14.61 13.13
CA LEU A 194 -7.58 -15.40 14.34
C LEU A 194 -7.65 -14.52 15.59
N ASP A 195 -6.99 -13.36 15.59
CA ASP A 195 -7.04 -12.38 16.68
C ASP A 195 -8.48 -11.92 16.99
N GLN A 196 -9.29 -11.70 15.95
CA GLN A 196 -10.70 -11.31 16.10
C GLN A 196 -11.53 -12.42 16.74
N HIS A 197 -11.28 -13.68 16.35
CA HIS A 197 -11.99 -14.83 16.87
C HIS A 197 -11.62 -15.13 18.34
N GLU A 198 -10.35 -15.00 18.71
CA GLU A 198 -9.90 -15.12 20.10
C GLU A 198 -10.55 -14.07 21.01
N LYS A 199 -10.59 -12.81 20.56
CA LYS A 199 -11.28 -11.72 21.28
C LYS A 199 -12.79 -11.95 21.39
N GLY A 200 -13.41 -12.46 20.33
CA GLY A 200 -14.84 -12.82 20.33
C GLY A 200 -15.17 -13.90 21.36
N ARG A 201 -14.31 -14.92 21.50
CA ARG A 201 -14.45 -15.99 22.49
C ARG A 201 -14.19 -15.51 23.92
N GLY A 202 -13.18 -14.67 24.14
CA GLY A 202 -12.88 -14.10 25.45
C GLY A 202 -13.99 -13.19 25.99
N ARG A 203 -14.75 -12.53 25.12
CA ARG A 203 -15.84 -11.61 25.50
C ARG A 203 -17.18 -12.32 25.74
N GLY A 204 -17.33 -13.55 25.26
CA GLY A 204 -18.50 -14.42 25.50
C GLY A 204 -18.28 -15.46 26.61
N GLY A 205 -17.14 -15.42 27.33
CA GLY A 205 -16.73 -16.43 28.29
C GLY A 205 -17.00 -16.12 29.77
N ASP A 206 -17.42 -14.90 30.12
CA ASP A 206 -17.70 -14.50 31.52
C ASP A 206 -19.18 -14.67 31.91
N GLY A 207 -19.79 -15.75 31.43
CA GLY A 207 -21.19 -16.10 31.65
C GLY A 207 -21.40 -17.60 31.77
N ASP A 208 -20.97 -18.14 32.92
CA ASP A 208 -21.51 -19.33 33.57
C ASP A 208 -21.22 -20.74 32.99
N THR A 209 -20.50 -21.51 33.83
CA THR A 209 -20.57 -22.96 34.07
C THR A 209 -19.91 -24.02 33.17
N THR A 210 -19.13 -24.84 33.90
CA THR A 210 -18.80 -26.26 33.72
C THR A 210 -17.51 -26.64 32.99
N HIS A 211 -16.50 -26.93 33.82
CA HIS A 211 -15.52 -27.96 33.57
C HIS A 211 -16.15 -29.24 33.00
N ARG A 212 -15.95 -29.49 31.69
CA ARG A 212 -15.87 -30.85 31.13
C ARG A 212 -14.87 -30.85 29.98
N GLY A 213 -13.60 -31.10 30.31
CA GLY A 213 -12.69 -31.65 29.32
C GLY A 213 -13.15 -33.08 28.97
N PRO A 214 -13.20 -33.49 27.69
CA PRO A 214 -13.47 -34.88 27.38
C PRO A 214 -12.28 -35.73 27.85
N ALA A 215 -12.59 -36.67 28.72
CA ALA A 215 -11.69 -37.69 29.22
C ALA A 215 -11.06 -38.47 28.06
N VAL A 216 -9.76 -38.70 28.18
CA VAL A 216 -8.99 -39.65 27.38
C VAL A 216 -9.65 -41.02 27.51
N VAL A 217 -10.15 -41.58 26.41
CA VAL A 217 -10.43 -43.02 26.30
C VAL A 217 -9.47 -43.61 25.27
N PRO A 218 -8.61 -44.56 25.65
CA PRO A 218 -7.62 -45.16 24.76
C PRO A 218 -8.24 -46.33 23.98
N GLY A 219 -7.91 -46.42 22.69
CA GLY A 219 -7.99 -47.67 21.94
C GLY A 219 -8.74 -47.61 20.63
N SER A 220 -7.99 -47.50 19.52
CA SER A 220 -8.31 -48.28 18.32
C SER A 220 -7.05 -48.49 17.50
N SER A 221 -6.46 -49.66 17.68
CA SER A 221 -5.32 -50.18 16.92
C SER A 221 -5.70 -50.31 15.45
N ARG A 222 -5.26 -49.38 14.60
CA ARG A 222 -5.24 -49.60 13.14
C ARG A 222 -4.13 -50.59 12.81
N LYS A 223 -4.52 -51.86 12.71
CA LYS A 223 -3.70 -52.98 12.23
C LYS A 223 -3.33 -52.72 10.76
N ARG A 224 -2.10 -52.26 10.48
CA ARG A 224 -1.53 -52.28 9.11
C ARG A 224 -1.22 -53.74 8.76
N ALA A 225 -1.93 -54.31 7.79
CA ALA A 225 -1.53 -55.57 7.19
C ALA A 225 -0.29 -55.33 6.32
N ARG A 226 0.83 -55.97 6.66
CA ARG A 226 1.98 -56.14 5.77
C ARG A 226 1.63 -57.20 4.74
N VAL A 227 1.63 -56.84 3.46
CA VAL A 227 1.71 -57.82 2.37
C VAL A 227 3.15 -58.34 2.36
N SER A 228 3.33 -59.62 2.65
CA SER A 228 4.62 -60.31 2.46
C SER A 228 4.58 -61.03 1.11
N GLN A 229 5.66 -60.88 0.35
CA GLN A 229 5.95 -61.67 -0.84
C GLN A 229 6.07 -63.15 -0.49
N VAL A 230 5.47 -64.00 -1.31
CA VAL A 230 6.07 -65.22 -1.89
C VAL A 230 5.54 -65.33 -3.31
#